data_AF-A0A2V7Q7I7-F1
#
_entry.id   AF-A0A2V7Q7I7-F1
#
_cell.length_a   1.000
_cell.length_b   1.000
_cell.length_c   1.000
_cell.angle_alpha   90.00
_cell.angle_beta   90.00
_cell.angle_gamma   90.00
#
_symmetry.space_group_name_H-M   'P 1'
#
loop_
_entity.id
_entity.type
_entity.pdbx_description
1 polymer ?
#
loop_
_entity_poly.entity_id
_entity_poly.type
_entity_poly.pdbx_seq_one_letter_code
_entity_poly.pdbx_strand_id
1 'polypeptide(L)'
;MFERLRDALRTALDAATPPGDLRDLARQMREAVVEAKLAVGEARDAVARTERDLTQERQRLADAERRGRLAAEIQDRETVDVAQRFAAKHRERTRVLEKKLGALQDELALYERELGDMQGQLVRAERDRPLSEAERSAERAWRDLQAGGGPRPGTDPEDELLKSQLDRATREAAADRQLRELKKKMKKD
;
A
#
# COMPACT_ATOMS: atom_id res chain seq x y z
N MET A 1 -34.90 24.29 -3.35
CA MET A 1 -34.53 24.90 -2.03
C MET A 1 -33.20 24.34 -1.52
N PHE A 2 -33.01 23.01 -1.49
CA PHE A 2 -31.76 22.37 -1.08
C PHE A 2 -30.53 22.75 -1.92
N GLU A 3 -30.68 23.02 -3.22
CA GLU A 3 -29.55 23.43 -4.08
C GLU A 3 -29.03 24.81 -3.73
N ARG A 4 -29.91 25.80 -3.53
CA ARG A 4 -29.49 27.15 -3.06
C ARG A 4 -28.82 27.11 -1.69
N LEU A 5 -29.24 26.20 -0.80
CA LEU A 5 -28.60 25.99 0.50
C LEU A 5 -27.23 25.33 0.37
N ARG A 6 -27.10 24.35 -0.54
CA ARG A 6 -25.82 23.69 -0.85
C ARG A 6 -24.83 24.67 -1.47
N ASP A 7 -25.28 25.51 -2.40
CA ASP A 7 -24.45 26.53 -3.04
C ASP A 7 -24.03 27.60 -2.03
N ALA A 8 -24.94 28.09 -1.19
CA ALA A 8 -24.63 29.03 -0.12
C ALA A 8 -23.63 28.45 0.90
N LEU A 9 -23.78 27.17 1.26
CA LEU A 9 -22.84 26.48 2.16
C LEU A 9 -21.46 26.32 1.50
N ARG A 10 -21.42 25.99 0.21
CA ARG A 10 -20.17 25.85 -0.56
C ARG A 10 -19.44 27.18 -0.71
N THR A 11 -20.18 28.25 -1.02
CA THR A 11 -19.64 29.62 -1.04
C THR A 11 -19.16 30.07 0.34
N ALA A 12 -19.84 29.70 1.42
CA ALA A 12 -19.42 30.02 2.78
C ALA A 12 -18.15 29.24 3.19
N LEU A 13 -18.02 27.98 2.80
CA LEU A 13 -16.81 27.18 3.02
C LEU A 13 -15.63 27.71 2.20
N ASP A 14 -15.86 28.04 0.92
CA ASP A 14 -14.83 28.63 0.05
C ASP A 14 -14.39 30.02 0.53
N ALA A 15 -15.29 30.79 1.17
CA ALA A 15 -14.97 32.08 1.77
C ALA A 15 -14.27 31.97 3.15
N ALA A 16 -14.50 30.88 3.87
CA ALA A 16 -13.94 30.63 5.20
C ALA A 16 -12.55 30.00 5.18
N THR A 17 -12.11 29.44 4.04
CA THR A 17 -10.78 28.84 3.89
C THR A 17 -9.86 29.77 3.09
N PRO A 18 -8.92 30.50 3.73
CA PRO A 18 -7.96 31.31 3.01
C PRO A 18 -7.13 30.44 2.04
N PRO A 19 -6.70 30.95 0.88
CA PRO A 19 -5.95 30.16 -0.11
C PRO A 19 -4.61 29.59 0.39
N GLY A 20 -4.10 30.05 1.55
CA GLY A 20 -2.96 29.44 2.24
C GLY A 20 -3.31 28.13 2.96
N ASP A 21 -4.51 28.05 3.53
CA ASP A 21 -4.97 26.95 4.39
C ASP A 21 -5.18 25.64 3.61
N LEU A 22 -5.66 25.72 2.36
CA LEU A 22 -5.80 24.53 1.49
C LEU A 22 -4.46 23.91 1.06
N ARG A 23 -3.40 24.72 0.94
CA ARG A 23 -2.07 24.22 0.58
C ARG A 23 -1.44 23.48 1.77
N ASP A 24 -1.62 24.04 2.96
CA ASP A 24 -1.20 23.43 4.21
C ASP A 24 -2.00 22.17 4.53
N LEU A 25 -3.31 22.17 4.29
CA LEU A 25 -4.15 20.99 4.38
C LEU A 25 -3.66 19.87 3.45
N ALA A 26 -3.43 20.16 2.16
CA ALA A 26 -2.91 19.15 1.23
C ALA A 26 -1.51 18.64 1.63
N ARG A 27 -0.69 19.48 2.26
CA ARG A 27 0.60 19.06 2.82
C ARG A 27 0.42 18.11 4.00
N GLN A 28 -0.46 18.44 4.95
CA GLN A 28 -0.79 17.58 6.09
C GLN A 28 -1.39 16.25 5.63
N MET A 29 -2.25 16.25 4.60
CA MET A 29 -2.79 15.02 4.02
C MET A 29 -1.70 14.15 3.39
N ARG A 30 -0.71 14.75 2.69
CA ARG A 30 0.44 14.00 2.16
C ARG A 30 1.28 13.38 3.29
N GLU A 31 1.51 14.13 4.36
CA GLU A 31 2.23 13.65 5.54
C GLU A 31 1.52 12.47 6.20
N ALA A 32 0.21 12.60 6.46
CA ALA A 32 -0.63 11.53 7.00
C ALA A 32 -0.64 10.29 6.09
N VAL A 33 -0.68 10.46 4.76
CA VAL A 33 -0.59 9.32 3.82
C VAL A 33 0.78 8.63 3.89
N VAL A 34 1.86 9.38 4.10
CA VAL A 34 3.20 8.81 4.27
C VAL A 34 3.27 8.01 5.58
N GLU A 35 2.77 8.57 6.68
CA GLU A 35 2.70 7.87 7.96
C GLU A 35 1.86 6.59 7.87
N ALA A 36 0.69 6.65 7.23
CA ALA A 36 -0.16 5.48 7.01
C ALA A 36 0.52 4.41 6.14
N LYS A 37 1.32 4.80 5.13
CA LYS A 37 2.13 3.84 4.35
C LYS A 37 3.19 3.14 5.21
N LEU A 38 3.82 3.86 6.13
CA LEU A 38 4.78 3.28 7.08
C LEU A 38 4.08 2.27 8.00
N ALA A 39 2.93 2.64 8.56
CA ALA A 39 2.12 1.74 9.41
C ALA A 39 1.71 0.45 8.67
N VAL A 40 1.26 0.56 7.41
CA VAL A 40 0.97 -0.61 6.56
C VAL A 40 2.22 -1.48 6.36
N GLY A 41 3.38 -0.86 6.13
CA GLY A 41 4.66 -1.56 6.02
C GLY A 41 5.01 -2.35 7.28
N GLU A 42 4.91 -1.70 8.44
CA GLU A 42 5.17 -2.32 9.75
C GLU A 42 4.21 -3.47 10.06
N ALA A 43 2.93 -3.31 9.73
CA ALA A 43 1.91 -4.35 9.88
C ALA A 43 2.20 -5.56 8.98
N ARG A 44 2.57 -5.34 7.71
CA ARG A 44 2.99 -6.42 6.80
C ARG A 44 4.21 -7.18 7.33
N ASP A 45 5.19 -6.45 7.84
CA ASP A 45 6.37 -7.07 8.45
C ASP A 45 6.02 -7.86 9.72
N ALA A 46 5.08 -7.38 10.54
CA ALA A 46 4.59 -8.08 11.72
C ALA A 46 3.86 -9.38 11.36
N VAL A 47 3.02 -9.36 10.31
CA VAL A 47 2.38 -10.56 9.74
C VAL A 47 3.46 -11.55 9.28
N ALA A 48 4.39 -11.12 8.44
CA ALA A 48 5.44 -11.99 7.88
C ALA A 48 6.34 -12.60 8.98
N ARG A 49 6.69 -11.84 10.02
CA ARG A 49 7.42 -12.38 11.19
C ARG A 49 6.59 -13.44 11.92
N THR A 50 5.31 -13.17 12.18
CA THR A 50 4.43 -14.10 12.89
C THR A 50 4.17 -15.38 12.10
N GLU A 51 4.09 -15.31 10.77
CA GLU A 51 4.01 -16.49 9.90
C GLU A 51 5.24 -17.38 9.97
N ARG A 52 6.45 -16.78 9.99
CA ARG A 52 7.70 -17.52 10.18
C ARG A 52 7.76 -18.18 11.55
N ASP A 53 7.39 -17.44 12.59
CA ASP A 53 7.34 -17.97 13.96
C ASP A 53 6.35 -19.14 14.07
N LEU A 54 5.17 -19.01 13.46
CA LEU A 54 4.15 -20.06 13.42
C LEU A 54 4.65 -21.30 12.69
N THR A 55 5.35 -21.12 11.56
CA THR A 55 5.94 -22.22 10.79
C THR A 55 7.00 -22.97 11.61
N GLN A 56 7.90 -22.24 12.25
CA GLN A 56 8.92 -22.83 13.13
C GLN A 56 8.29 -23.57 14.31
N GLU A 57 7.25 -23.00 14.92
CA GLU A 57 6.59 -23.61 16.06
C GLU A 57 5.84 -24.89 15.67
N ARG A 58 5.19 -24.91 14.50
CA ARG A 58 4.57 -26.12 13.94
C ARG A 58 5.59 -27.21 13.64
N GLN A 59 6.79 -26.86 13.17
CA GLN A 59 7.88 -27.82 13.01
C GLN A 59 8.34 -28.40 14.35
N ARG A 60 8.52 -27.58 15.38
CA ARG A 60 8.88 -28.04 16.74
C ARG A 60 7.83 -28.97 17.32
N LEU A 61 6.54 -28.67 17.12
CA LEU A 61 5.45 -29.55 17.49
C LEU A 61 5.56 -30.91 16.79
N ALA A 62 5.70 -30.91 15.46
CA ALA A 62 5.82 -32.13 14.68
C ALA A 62 7.04 -32.97 15.08
N ASP A 63 8.17 -32.31 15.40
CA ASP A 63 9.38 -32.96 15.92
C ASP A 63 9.15 -33.60 17.29
N ALA A 64 8.53 -32.90 18.23
CA ALA A 64 8.21 -33.44 19.55
C ALA A 64 7.28 -34.67 19.44
N GLU A 65 6.24 -34.57 18.61
CA GLU A 65 5.32 -35.69 18.37
C GLU A 65 6.00 -36.88 17.69
N ARG A 66 6.87 -36.64 16.70
CA ARG A 66 7.63 -37.71 16.05
C ARG A 66 8.56 -38.41 17.04
N ARG A 67 9.32 -37.65 17.84
CA ARG A 67 10.22 -38.21 18.86
C ARG A 67 9.45 -39.02 19.90
N GLY A 68 8.28 -38.55 20.33
CA GLY A 68 7.41 -39.29 21.23
C GLY A 68 6.95 -40.62 20.65
N ARG A 69 6.58 -40.66 19.35
CA ARG A 69 6.22 -41.91 18.67
C ARG A 69 7.40 -42.89 18.60
N LEU A 70 8.59 -42.42 18.19
CA LEU A 70 9.79 -43.26 18.12
C LEU A 70 10.20 -43.82 19.50
N ALA A 71 10.09 -43.00 20.54
CA ALA A 71 10.37 -43.46 21.91
C ALA A 71 9.38 -44.52 22.38
N ALA A 72 8.10 -44.40 22.00
CA ALA A 72 7.08 -45.40 22.32
C ALA A 72 7.38 -46.75 21.66
N GLU A 73 7.90 -46.76 20.42
CA GLU A 73 8.27 -47.99 19.70
C GLU A 73 9.36 -48.78 20.44
N ILE A 74 10.29 -48.10 21.11
CA ILE A 74 11.36 -48.72 21.91
C ILE A 74 11.02 -48.82 23.40
N GLN A 75 9.77 -48.53 23.78
CA GLN A 75 9.28 -48.58 25.17
C GLN A 75 10.01 -47.64 26.15
N ASP A 76 10.65 -46.57 25.66
CA ASP A 76 11.24 -45.52 26.48
C ASP A 76 10.15 -44.57 27.00
N ARG A 77 9.58 -44.95 28.16
CA ARG A 77 8.47 -44.21 28.79
C ARG A 77 8.85 -42.79 29.22
N GLU A 78 10.08 -42.59 29.68
CA GLU A 78 10.52 -41.26 30.14
C GLU A 78 10.54 -40.27 28.96
N THR A 79 11.13 -40.68 27.83
CA THR A 79 11.16 -39.85 26.62
C THR A 79 9.76 -39.61 26.06
N VAL A 80 8.86 -40.59 26.12
CA VAL A 80 7.44 -40.41 25.75
C VAL A 80 6.79 -39.32 26.59
N ASP A 81 6.92 -39.37 27.92
CA ASP A 81 6.30 -38.40 28.82
C ASP A 81 6.87 -36.99 28.65
N VAL A 82 8.17 -36.88 28.38
CA VAL A 82 8.81 -35.60 28.05
C VAL A 82 8.27 -35.09 26.71
N ALA A 83 8.26 -35.90 25.66
CA ALA A 83 7.79 -35.52 24.34
C ALA A 83 6.32 -35.05 24.36
N GLN A 84 5.45 -35.71 25.12
CA GLN A 84 4.06 -35.30 25.30
C GLN A 84 3.94 -33.92 25.96
N ARG A 85 4.72 -33.65 27.01
CA ARG A 85 4.75 -32.34 27.67
C ARG A 85 5.22 -31.23 26.73
N PHE A 86 6.26 -31.46 25.94
CA PHE A 86 6.71 -30.50 24.93
C PHE A 86 5.69 -30.30 23.81
N ALA A 87 5.09 -31.37 23.30
CA ALA A 87 4.05 -31.28 22.28
C ALA A 87 2.84 -30.50 22.79
N ALA A 88 2.41 -30.68 24.04
CA ALA A 88 1.33 -29.88 24.63
C ALA A 88 1.66 -28.38 24.63
N LYS A 89 2.86 -28.00 25.10
CA LYS A 89 3.33 -26.61 25.09
C LYS A 89 3.39 -26.02 23.68
N HIS A 90 3.93 -26.77 22.72
CA HIS A 90 4.01 -26.30 21.33
C HIS A 90 2.62 -26.14 20.71
N ARG A 91 1.67 -27.04 20.98
CA ARG A 91 0.27 -26.88 20.52
C ARG A 91 -0.38 -25.62 21.07
N GLU A 92 -0.19 -25.33 22.35
CA GLU A 92 -0.70 -24.10 22.96
C GLU A 92 -0.09 -22.86 22.29
N ARG A 93 1.23 -22.85 22.10
CA ARG A 93 1.92 -21.74 21.42
C ARG A 93 1.51 -21.58 19.96
N THR A 94 1.33 -22.68 19.22
CA THR A 94 0.77 -22.66 17.86
C THR A 94 -0.60 -21.98 17.84
N ARG A 95 -1.51 -22.36 18.74
CA ARG A 95 -2.85 -21.75 18.82
C ARG A 95 -2.80 -20.24 19.12
N VAL A 96 -1.89 -19.82 20.00
CA VAL A 96 -1.70 -18.39 20.30
C VAL A 96 -1.17 -17.64 19.08
N LEU A 97 -0.18 -18.20 18.38
CA LEU A 97 0.38 -17.61 17.17
C LEU A 97 -0.63 -17.56 16.02
N GLU A 98 -1.50 -18.55 15.88
CA GLU A 98 -2.60 -18.55 14.89
C GLU A 98 -3.59 -17.43 15.17
N LYS A 99 -4.02 -17.26 16.43
CA LYS A 99 -4.90 -16.14 16.83
C LYS A 99 -4.24 -14.79 16.60
N LYS A 100 -2.96 -14.66 16.95
CA LYS A 100 -2.17 -13.44 16.71
C LYS A 100 -2.08 -13.13 15.22
N LEU A 101 -1.82 -14.14 14.39
CA LEU A 101 -1.74 -13.98 12.94
C LEU A 101 -3.07 -13.48 12.36
N GLY A 102 -4.19 -14.09 12.77
CA GLY A 102 -5.52 -13.64 12.34
C GLY A 102 -5.78 -12.17 12.71
N ALA A 103 -5.51 -11.79 13.96
CA ALA A 103 -5.67 -10.40 14.41
C ALA A 103 -4.79 -9.41 13.61
N LEU A 104 -3.53 -9.76 13.34
CA LEU A 104 -2.63 -8.92 12.55
C LEU A 104 -3.07 -8.80 11.08
N GLN A 105 -3.65 -9.85 10.51
CA GLN A 105 -4.21 -9.82 9.16
C GLN A 105 -5.45 -8.93 9.09
N ASP A 106 -6.32 -9.00 10.08
CA ASP A 106 -7.50 -8.13 10.19
C ASP A 106 -7.10 -6.65 10.35
N GLU A 107 -6.10 -6.39 11.19
CA GLU A 107 -5.52 -5.05 11.40
C GLU A 107 -4.87 -4.50 10.12
N LEU A 108 -4.06 -5.31 9.42
CA LEU A 108 -3.49 -4.94 8.14
C LEU A 108 -4.58 -4.58 7.11
N ALA A 109 -5.64 -5.38 7.04
CA ALA A 109 -6.76 -5.10 6.14
C ALA A 109 -7.46 -3.77 6.49
N LEU A 110 -7.51 -3.39 7.76
CA LEU A 110 -8.02 -2.08 8.19
C LEU A 110 -7.10 -0.96 7.71
N TYR A 111 -5.80 -1.06 7.98
CA TYR A 111 -4.83 -0.03 7.56
C TYR A 111 -4.77 0.14 6.04
N GLU A 112 -4.89 -0.94 5.28
CA GLU A 112 -4.93 -0.86 3.81
C GLU A 112 -6.18 -0.14 3.30
N ARG A 113 -7.34 -0.35 3.93
CA ARG A 113 -8.56 0.40 3.61
C ARG A 113 -8.43 1.88 3.96
N GLU A 114 -7.97 2.18 5.17
CA GLU A 114 -7.77 3.56 5.63
C GLU A 114 -6.79 4.31 4.75
N LEU A 115 -5.67 3.68 4.37
CA LEU A 115 -4.71 4.26 3.43
C LEU A 115 -5.35 4.55 2.06
N GLY A 116 -6.19 3.62 1.56
CA GLY A 116 -6.94 3.82 0.32
C GLY A 116 -7.88 5.03 0.40
N ASP A 117 -8.60 5.16 1.51
CA ASP A 117 -9.50 6.30 1.74
C ASP A 117 -8.73 7.62 1.84
N MET A 118 -7.62 7.66 2.58
CA MET A 118 -6.76 8.85 2.70
C MET A 118 -6.17 9.26 1.34
N GLN A 119 -5.73 8.30 0.53
CA GLN A 119 -5.25 8.57 -0.83
C GLN A 119 -6.37 9.11 -1.72
N GLY A 120 -7.58 8.54 -1.62
CA GLY A 120 -8.75 9.04 -2.34
C GLY A 120 -9.13 10.46 -1.95
N GLN A 121 -9.07 10.80 -0.66
CA GLN A 121 -9.29 12.16 -0.17
C GLN A 121 -8.21 13.11 -0.67
N LEU A 122 -6.93 12.71 -0.64
CA LEU A 122 -5.82 13.53 -1.11
C LEU A 122 -5.95 13.85 -2.60
N VAL A 123 -6.27 12.86 -3.45
CA VAL A 123 -6.47 13.08 -4.89
C VAL A 123 -7.61 14.07 -5.15
N ARG A 124 -8.72 13.96 -4.41
CA ARG A 124 -9.83 14.92 -4.51
C ARG A 124 -9.41 16.32 -4.07
N ALA A 125 -8.71 16.44 -2.94
CA ALA A 125 -8.22 17.70 -2.42
C ALA A 125 -7.22 18.38 -3.38
N GLU A 126 -6.36 17.60 -4.04
CA GLU A 126 -5.42 18.10 -5.04
C GLU A 126 -6.12 18.55 -6.33
N ARG A 127 -7.14 17.81 -6.78
CA ARG A 127 -7.93 18.15 -7.98
C ARG A 127 -8.78 19.40 -7.78
N ASP A 128 -9.44 19.51 -6.63
CA ASP A 128 -10.40 20.58 -6.36
C ASP A 128 -9.71 21.84 -5.77
N ARG A 129 -8.37 21.84 -5.68
CA ARG A 129 -7.59 22.96 -5.14
C ARG A 129 -7.64 24.18 -6.08
N PRO A 130 -7.86 25.39 -5.55
CA PRO A 130 -7.77 26.61 -6.35
C PRO A 130 -6.34 26.83 -6.87
N LEU A 131 -6.22 27.09 -8.17
CA LEU A 131 -4.97 27.48 -8.82
C LEU A 131 -4.38 28.68 -8.09
N SER A 132 -3.08 28.66 -7.82
CA SER A 132 -2.39 29.80 -7.21
C SER A 132 -2.28 30.99 -8.15
N GLU A 133 -1.88 32.14 -7.63
CA GLU A 133 -1.72 33.34 -8.45
C GLU A 133 -0.66 33.16 -9.56
N ALA A 134 0.43 32.46 -9.28
CA ALA A 134 1.42 32.08 -10.28
C ALA A 134 0.83 31.14 -11.35
N GLU A 135 0.05 30.14 -10.96
CA GLU A 135 -0.61 29.21 -11.89
C GLU A 135 -1.71 29.91 -12.69
N ARG A 136 -2.49 30.81 -12.07
CA ARG A 136 -3.48 31.66 -12.74
C ARG A 136 -2.82 32.65 -13.69
N SER A 137 -1.66 33.20 -13.32
CA SER A 137 -0.87 34.09 -14.18
C SER A 137 -0.31 33.33 -15.38
N ALA A 138 0.24 32.13 -15.17
CA ALA A 138 0.65 31.24 -16.25
C ALA A 138 -0.54 30.87 -17.15
N GLU A 139 -1.70 30.54 -16.57
CA GLU A 139 -2.91 30.22 -17.33
C GLU A 139 -3.38 31.42 -18.18
N ARG A 140 -3.29 32.64 -17.66
CA ARG A 140 -3.55 33.87 -18.43
C ARG A 140 -2.53 34.05 -19.56
N ALA A 141 -1.24 33.95 -19.25
CA ALA A 141 -0.18 34.05 -20.24
C ALA A 141 -0.33 33.01 -21.37
N TRP A 142 -0.74 31.79 -21.03
CA TRP A 142 -1.04 30.75 -22.02
C TRP A 142 -2.29 31.06 -22.86
N ARG A 143 -3.34 31.62 -22.26
CA ARG A 143 -4.53 32.06 -23.02
C ARG A 143 -4.20 33.19 -23.98
N ASP A 144 -3.38 34.14 -23.57
CA ASP A 144 -2.94 35.24 -24.43
C ASP A 144 -2.08 34.74 -25.59
N LEU A 145 -1.17 33.78 -25.32
CA LEU A 145 -0.38 33.09 -26.35
C LEU A 145 -1.26 32.34 -27.35
N GLN A 146 -2.28 31.62 -26.86
CA GLN A 146 -3.20 30.87 -27.71
C GLN A 146 -4.10 31.79 -28.56
N ALA A 147 -4.54 32.92 -28.00
CA ALA A 147 -5.24 33.96 -28.76
C ALA A 147 -4.36 34.58 -29.86
N GLY A 148 -3.04 34.61 -29.64
CA GLY A 148 -2.03 34.97 -30.64
C GLY A 148 -1.64 33.84 -31.61
N GLY A 149 -2.30 32.67 -31.55
CA GLY A 149 -2.02 31.52 -32.42
C GLY A 149 -0.83 30.66 -31.97
N GLY A 150 -0.30 30.87 -30.77
CA GLY A 150 0.78 30.06 -30.21
C GLY A 150 0.30 28.71 -29.66
N PRO A 151 1.06 27.62 -29.84
CA PRO A 151 0.69 26.30 -29.34
C PRO A 151 0.79 26.25 -27.80
N ARG A 152 -0.21 25.62 -27.17
CA ARG A 152 -0.22 25.35 -25.72
C ARG A 152 0.36 23.95 -25.46
N PRO A 153 1.37 23.81 -24.58
CA PRO A 153 1.93 22.50 -24.23
C PRO A 153 0.87 21.58 -23.60
N GLY A 154 0.75 20.35 -24.10
CA GLY A 154 -0.13 19.33 -23.53
C GLY A 154 -1.62 19.45 -23.89
N THR A 155 -1.99 20.32 -24.84
CA THR A 155 -3.34 20.34 -25.45
C THR A 155 -3.32 19.97 -26.93
N ASP A 156 -2.13 19.75 -27.49
CA ASP A 156 -1.98 19.24 -28.85
C ASP A 156 -2.18 17.70 -28.83
N PRO A 157 -3.21 17.17 -29.52
CA PRO A 157 -3.46 15.74 -29.57
C PRO A 157 -2.27 14.95 -30.18
N GLU A 158 -1.42 15.57 -31.01
CA GLU A 158 -0.24 14.91 -31.55
C GLU A 158 0.86 14.71 -30.49
N ASP A 159 1.06 15.68 -29.59
CA ASP A 159 2.02 15.59 -28.49
C ASP A 159 1.59 14.56 -27.43
N GLU A 160 0.30 14.46 -27.13
CA GLU A 160 -0.23 13.42 -26.23
C GLU A 160 -0.07 12.02 -26.84
N LEU A 161 -0.33 11.88 -28.14
CA LEU A 161 -0.11 10.64 -28.86
C LEU A 161 1.36 10.23 -28.82
N LEU A 162 2.28 11.17 -29.08
CA LEU A 162 3.72 10.92 -29.04
C LEU A 162 4.19 10.48 -27.65
N LYS A 163 3.72 11.13 -26.58
CA LYS A 163 4.00 10.72 -25.19
C LYS A 163 3.48 9.33 -24.89
N SER A 164 2.25 9.01 -25.29
CA SER A 164 1.67 7.67 -25.09
C SER A 164 2.47 6.57 -25.81
N GLN A 165 3.02 6.87 -26.99
CA GLN A 165 3.87 5.95 -27.74
C GLN A 165 5.23 5.73 -27.07
N LEU A 166 5.84 6.80 -26.54
CA LEU A 166 7.10 6.70 -25.79
C LEU A 166 6.93 5.94 -24.47
N ASP A 167 5.83 6.17 -23.75
CA ASP A 167 5.51 5.44 -22.51
C ASP A 167 5.24 3.96 -22.79
N ARG A 168 4.63 3.63 -23.92
CA ARG A 168 4.46 2.24 -24.37
C ARG A 168 5.81 1.60 -24.69
N ALA A 169 6.67 2.29 -25.46
CA ALA A 169 7.98 1.79 -25.84
C ALA A 169 8.90 1.55 -24.62
N THR A 170 8.83 2.43 -23.61
CA THR A 170 9.60 2.26 -22.36
C THR A 170 9.13 1.05 -21.54
N ARG A 171 7.81 0.82 -21.45
CA ARG A 171 7.24 -0.36 -20.78
C ARG A 171 7.61 -1.66 -21.51
N GLU A 172 7.53 -1.68 -22.83
CA GLU A 172 7.93 -2.82 -23.66
C GLU A 172 9.42 -3.13 -23.50
N ALA A 173 10.29 -2.10 -23.51
CA ALA A 173 11.71 -2.27 -23.27
C ALA A 173 12.04 -2.78 -21.85
N ALA A 174 11.28 -2.37 -20.84
CA ALA A 174 11.44 -2.86 -19.47
C ALA A 174 11.02 -4.34 -19.34
N ALA A 175 9.90 -4.72 -19.96
CA ALA A 175 9.42 -6.10 -20.01
C ALA A 175 10.43 -7.00 -20.75
N ASP A 176 10.99 -6.54 -21.86
CA ASP A 176 12.02 -7.27 -22.61
C ASP A 176 13.30 -7.51 -21.78
N ARG A 177 13.72 -6.53 -20.98
CA ARG A 177 14.86 -6.70 -20.06
C ARG A 177 14.57 -7.76 -19.00
N GLN A 178 13.39 -7.72 -18.40
CA GLN A 178 12.96 -8.72 -17.40
C GLN A 178 12.88 -10.13 -18.02
N LEU A 179 12.33 -10.25 -19.23
CA LEU A 179 12.29 -11.52 -19.95
C LEU A 179 13.68 -12.06 -20.29
N ARG A 180 14.63 -11.19 -20.67
CA ARG A 180 16.02 -11.60 -20.91
C ARG A 180 16.71 -12.08 -19.63
N GLU A 181 16.48 -11.42 -18.51
CA GLU A 181 17.02 -11.87 -17.22
C GLU A 181 16.43 -13.21 -16.77
N LEU A 182 15.12 -13.42 -16.94
CA LEU A 182 14.46 -14.69 -16.67
C LEU A 182 15.00 -15.81 -17.58
N LYS A 183 15.13 -15.56 -18.88
CA LYS A 183 15.72 -16.51 -19.84
C LYS A 183 17.17 -16.85 -19.50
N LYS A 184 17.96 -15.89 -19.01
CA LYS A 184 19.35 -16.11 -18.59
C LYS A 184 19.44 -16.96 -17.32
N LYS A 185 18.49 -16.79 -16.37
CA LYS A 185 18.38 -17.63 -15.17
C LYS A 185 17.96 -19.07 -15.53
N MET A 186 16.97 -19.23 -16.40
CA MET A 186 16.47 -20.55 -16.84
C MET A 186 17.45 -21.36 -17.70
N LYS A 187 18.43 -20.73 -18.35
CA LYS A 187 19.49 -21.43 -19.12
C LYS A 187 20.70 -21.83 -18.27
N LYS A 188 20.72 -21.44 -16.99
CA LYS A 188 21.85 -21.66 -16.07
C LYS A 188 21.58 -22.78 -15.06
N ASP A 189 20.38 -23.37 -15.10
CA ASP A 189 19.98 -24.63 -14.48
C ASP A 189 19.94 -25.74 -15.56
#